data_AF-A0A073JQ56-F1
#
_entry.id   AF-A0A073JQ56-F1
#
_cell.length_a   1.000
_cell.length_b   1.000
_cell.length_c   1.000
_cell.angle_alpha   90.00
_cell.angle_beta   90.00
_cell.angle_gamma   90.00
#
_symmetry.space_group_name_H-M   'P 1'
#
loop_
_entity.id
_entity.type
_entity.pdbx_description
1 polymer ?
#
loop_
_entity_poly.entity_id
_entity_poly.type
_entity_poly.pdbx_seq_one_letter_code
_entity_poly.pdbx_strand_id
1 'polypeptide(L)' 'MKDKSKRLMSMNVYITNIPPEEVPTNYVHSLYSLRWQVEILFKTWKSFFEIDECKDIKKERLECHLALFILRNRMTK' A
#
# COMPACT_ATOMS: atom_id res chain seq x y z
N MET A 1 33.52 9.39 4.20
CA MET A 1 32.59 8.35 3.69
C MET A 1 31.11 8.69 3.89
N LYS A 2 30.72 9.53 4.86
CA LYS A 2 29.29 9.90 5.09
C LYS A 2 28.65 10.74 3.98
N ASP A 3 29.42 11.55 3.24
CA ASP A 3 28.85 12.49 2.25
C ASP A 3 28.42 11.83 0.94
N LYS A 4 29.13 10.77 0.50
CA LYS A 4 28.73 9.99 -0.69
C LYS A 4 27.44 9.21 -0.44
N SER A 5 27.27 8.63 0.75
CA SER A 5 26.05 7.91 1.12
C SER A 5 24.84 8.84 1.20
N LYS A 6 24.99 10.07 1.71
CA LYS A 6 23.89 11.06 1.76
C LYS A 6 23.37 11.45 0.38
N ARG A 7 24.24 11.58 -0.63
CA ARG A 7 23.86 11.94 -2.01
C ARG A 7 23.07 10.85 -2.74
N LEU A 8 23.27 9.58 -2.36
CA LEU A 8 22.56 8.46 -2.98
C LEU A 8 21.16 8.25 -2.38
N MET A 9 20.90 8.73 -1.16
CA MET A 9 19.57 8.65 -0.54
C MET A 9 18.52 9.55 -1.18
N SER A 10 18.93 10.54 -1.99
CA SER A 10 18.00 11.42 -2.72
C SER A 10 17.64 10.89 -4.11
N MET A 11 18.17 9.73 -4.53
CA MET A 11 17.92 9.16 -5.84
C MET A 11 16.85 8.06 -5.74
N ASN A 12 15.65 8.31 -6.25
CA ASN A 12 14.61 7.29 -6.34
C ASN A 12 14.68 6.60 -7.71
N VAL A 13 14.96 5.31 -7.73
CA VAL A 13 14.98 4.49 -8.96
C VAL A 13 13.72 3.63 -9.00
N TYR A 14 12.94 3.78 -10.06
CA TYR A 14 11.72 3.01 -10.30
C TYR A 14 11.96 1.99 -11.42
N ILE A 15 11.66 0.73 -11.15
CA ILE A 15 11.74 -0.37 -12.14
C ILE A 15 10.31 -0.82 -12.43
N THR A 16 9.92 -0.83 -13.71
CA THR A 16 8.59 -1.25 -14.15
C THR A 16 8.68 -2.05 -15.44
N ASN A 17 7.80 -3.04 -15.59
CA ASN A 17 7.65 -3.83 -16.82
C ASN A 17 6.63 -3.21 -17.79
N ILE A 18 6.05 -2.07 -17.45
CA ILE A 18 5.01 -1.39 -18.23
C ILE A 18 5.68 -0.66 -19.40
N PRO A 19 5.18 -0.83 -20.65
CA PRO A 19 5.73 -0.11 -21.78
C PRO A 19 5.46 1.40 -21.66
N PRO A 20 6.36 2.27 -22.17
CA PRO A 20 6.19 3.73 -22.12
C PRO A 20 4.92 4.26 -22.83
N GLU A 21 4.36 3.46 -23.75
CA GLU A 21 3.14 3.76 -24.49
C GLU A 21 1.88 3.68 -23.62
N GLU A 22 1.86 2.79 -22.60
CA GLU A 22 0.74 2.67 -21.67
C GLU A 22 0.83 3.69 -20.53
N VAL A 23 2.04 3.91 -20.00
CA VAL A 23 2.27 4.86 -18.92
C VAL A 23 3.47 5.74 -19.25
N PRO A 24 3.25 7.04 -19.52
CA PRO A 24 4.36 7.96 -19.71
C PRO A 24 5.21 8.02 -18.45
N THR A 25 6.53 8.12 -18.60
CA THR A 25 7.50 8.09 -17.48
C THR A 25 7.17 9.10 -16.37
N ASN A 26 6.58 10.24 -16.71
CA ASN A 26 6.14 11.26 -15.76
C ASN A 26 5.06 10.78 -14.77
N TYR A 27 4.24 9.79 -15.16
CA TYR A 27 3.18 9.24 -14.32
C TYR A 27 3.65 8.06 -13.46
N VAL A 28 4.82 7.47 -13.74
CA VAL A 28 5.35 6.34 -12.96
C VAL A 28 5.56 6.74 -11.50
N HIS A 29 6.05 7.96 -11.24
CA HIS A 29 6.19 8.48 -9.88
C HIS A 29 4.84 8.64 -9.18
N SER A 30 3.85 9.21 -9.87
CA SER A 30 2.49 9.39 -9.32
C SER A 30 1.81 8.05 -9.04
N LEU A 31 2.00 7.06 -9.92
CA LEU A 31 1.52 5.70 -9.72
C LEU A 31 2.20 5.04 -8.52
N TYR A 32 3.53 5.16 -8.41
CA TYR A 32 4.28 4.61 -7.28
C TYR A 32 3.90 5.29 -5.95
N SER A 33 3.45 6.55 -5.98
CA SER A 33 2.96 7.26 -4.79
C SER A 33 1.70 6.59 -4.19
N LEU A 34 0.90 5.88 -5.01
CA LEU A 34 -0.26 5.11 -4.54
C LEU A 34 0.14 3.88 -3.71
N ARG A 35 1.39 3.41 -3.81
CA ARG A 35 1.88 2.30 -2.96
C ARG A 35 1.76 2.64 -1.48
N TRP A 36 1.97 3.90 -1.10
CA TRP A 36 1.82 4.34 0.28
C TRP A 36 0.36 4.34 0.76
N GLN A 37 -0.61 4.60 -0.13
CA GLN A 37 -2.03 4.52 0.21
C GLN A 37 -2.42 3.10 0.64
N VAL A 38 -1.88 2.09 -0.05
CA VAL A 38 -2.08 0.68 0.30
C VAL A 38 -1.46 0.38 1.67
N GLU A 39 -0.26 0.89 1.97
CA GLU A 39 0.36 0.74 3.29
C GLU A 39 -0.44 1.42 4.42
N ILE A 40 -0.99 2.62 4.18
CA ILE A 40 -1.87 3.30 5.14
C ILE A 40 -3.15 2.51 5.37
N LEU A 41 -3.73 1.95 4.31
CA LEU A 41 -4.91 1.10 4.42
C LEU A 41 -4.64 -0.11 5.31
N PHE A 42 -3.52 -0.80 5.08
CA PHE A 42 -3.11 -1.93 5.92
C PHE A 42 -2.76 -1.52 7.35
N LYS A 43 -2.13 -0.37 7.57
CA LYS A 43 -1.88 0.16 8.94
C LYS A 43 -3.17 0.45 9.67
N THR A 44 -4.12 1.09 8.99
CA THR A 44 -5.45 1.38 9.51
C THR A 44 -6.18 0.08 9.86
N TRP A 45 -6.20 -0.90 8.97
CA TRP A 45 -6.81 -2.21 9.25
C TRP A 45 -6.17 -2.93 10.43
N LYS A 46 -4.83 -2.95 10.52
CA LYS A 46 -4.15 -3.54 11.67
C LYS A 46 -4.54 -2.89 12.99
N SER A 47 -4.75 -1.57 13.01
CA SER A 47 -5.22 -0.84 14.19
C SER A 47 -6.71 -1.10 14.48
N PHE A 48 -7.58 -1.12 13.47
CA PHE A 48 -9.02 -1.33 13.66
C PHE A 48 -9.36 -2.77 14.07
N PHE A 49 -8.63 -3.73 13.54
CA PHE A 49 -8.80 -5.14 13.89
C PHE A 49 -7.88 -5.57 15.03
N GLU A 50 -7.08 -4.65 15.60
CA GLU A 50 -6.08 -4.95 16.63
C GLU A 50 -5.31 -6.23 16.28
N ILE A 51 -4.89 -6.41 15.02
CA ILE A 51 -4.28 -7.66 14.54
C ILE A 51 -3.00 -7.98 15.33
N ASP A 52 -2.36 -6.93 15.88
CA ASP A 52 -1.20 -7.02 16.76
C ASP A 52 -1.53 -7.61 18.15
N GLU A 53 -2.74 -7.40 18.67
CA GLU A 53 -3.23 -7.94 19.96
C GLU A 53 -4.31 -9.03 19.82
N CYS A 54 -4.68 -9.40 18.60
CA CYS A 54 -5.71 -10.39 18.34
C CYS A 54 -5.30 -11.78 18.84
N LYS A 55 -5.74 -12.11 20.05
CA LYS A 55 -5.92 -13.51 20.46
C LYS A 55 -6.73 -14.25 19.38
N ASP A 56 -6.21 -15.40 18.94
CA ASP A 56 -6.81 -16.37 18.00
C ASP A 56 -8.22 -16.01 17.49
N ILE A 57 -8.29 -15.06 16.57
CA ILE A 57 -9.54 -14.80 15.84
C ILE A 57 -9.67 -15.91 14.80
N LYS A 58 -10.80 -16.63 14.88
CA LYS A 58 -11.20 -17.61 13.87
C LYS A 58 -11.18 -16.98 12.48
N LYS A 59 -10.51 -17.64 11.54
CA LYS A 59 -10.26 -17.18 10.16
C LYS A 59 -11.55 -16.69 9.48
N GLU A 60 -12.67 -17.36 9.72
CA GLU A 60 -13.98 -17.05 9.14
C GLU A 60 -14.48 -15.65 9.55
N ARG A 61 -14.21 -15.22 10.80
CA ARG A 61 -14.61 -13.88 11.25
C ARG A 61 -13.79 -12.77 10.60
N LEU A 62 -12.49 -13.01 10.41
CA LEU A 62 -11.63 -12.08 9.69
C LEU A 62 -12.06 -11.95 8.23
N GLU A 63 -12.36 -13.06 7.57
CA GLU A 63 -12.85 -13.09 6.18
C GLU A 63 -14.19 -12.36 6.04
N CYS A 64 -15.15 -12.56 6.96
CA CYS A 64 -16.42 -11.84 6.96
C CYS A 64 -16.23 -10.32 7.14
N HIS A 65 -15.38 -9.89 8.08
CA HIS A 65 -15.11 -8.46 8.27
C HIS A 65 -14.41 -7.82 7.06
N LEU A 66 -13.46 -8.54 6.45
CA LEU A 66 -12.78 -8.08 5.24
C LEU A 66 -13.77 -7.95 4.07
N ALA A 67 -14.63 -8.95 3.87
CA ALA A 67 -15.67 -8.92 2.85
C ALA A 67 -16.67 -7.78 3.07
N LEU A 68 -17.14 -7.58 4.30
CA LEU A 68 -18.02 -6.47 4.66
C LEU A 68 -17.34 -5.12 4.39
N PHE A 69 -16.06 -4.98 4.76
CA PHE A 69 -15.30 -3.75 4.53
C PHE A 69 -15.15 -3.46 3.03
N ILE A 70 -14.83 -4.47 2.22
CA ILE A 70 -14.71 -4.32 0.77
C ILE A 70 -16.07 -3.94 0.14
N LEU A 71 -17.16 -4.58 0.55
CA LEU A 71 -18.51 -4.25 0.08
C LEU A 71 -18.92 -2.83 0.48
N ARG A 72 -18.62 -2.40 1.71
CA ARG A 72 -18.94 -1.06 2.20
C ARG A 72 -18.21 0.03 1.41
N ASN A 73 -16.92 -0.18 1.11
CA ASN A 73 -16.13 0.79 0.33
C ASN A 73 -16.45 0.78 -1.17
N ARG A 74 -17.03 -0.31 -1.71
CA ARG A 74 -17.54 -0.36 -3.09
C ARG A 74 -18.89 0.34 -3.27
N MET A 75 -19.71 0.45 -2.21
CA MET A 75 -21.04 1.08 -2.26
C MET A 75 -21.01 2.60 -2.02
N THR A 76 -19.88 3.17 -1.61
CA THR A 76 -19.70 4.62 -1.40
C THR A 76 -19.08 5.33 -2.61
N LYS A 77 -19.21 4.77 -3.81
CA LYS A 77 -18.92 5.43 -5.09
C LYS A 77 -20.12 5.37 -6.01
#